data_AF-A0A420WGV9-F1
#
_entry.id   AF-A0A420WGV9-F1
#
_cell.length_a   1.000
_cell.length_b   1.000
_cell.length_c   1.000
_cell.angle_alpha   90.00
_cell.angle_beta   90.00
_cell.angle_gamma   90.00
#
_symmetry.space_group_name_H-M   'P 1'
#
loop_
_entity.id
_entity.type
_entity.pdbx_description
1 polymer ?
#
loop_
_entity_poly.entity_id
_entity_poly.type
_entity_poly.pdbx_seq_one_letter_code
_entity_poly.pdbx_strand_id
1 'polypeptide(L)'
;MRWRLDWGSRADWLAGAAAERGAALPAAVLDEPDLAPGLGWYLDAFAELGSCRPMAMSGIGPIPWTALDTYARRHGIAGEAFETFVLLIAALDAAWLAHIEEGRS
;
A
#
# COMPACT_ATOMS: atom_id res chain seq x y z
N MET A 1 5.70 2.87 -0.33
CA MET A 1 5.05 1.54 -0.45
C MET A 1 5.94 0.43 0.11
N ARG A 2 7.13 0.16 -0.46
CA ARG A 2 7.97 -1.01 -0.11
C ARG A 2 8.23 -1.22 1.40
N TRP A 3 8.65 -0.16 2.12
CA TRP A 3 8.85 -0.24 3.58
C TRP A 3 7.62 -0.74 4.35
N ARG A 4 6.42 -0.28 3.99
CA ARG A 4 5.16 -0.72 4.60
C ARG A 4 4.87 -2.20 4.37
N LEU A 5 5.29 -2.75 3.22
CA LEU A 5 5.09 -4.18 2.90
C LEU A 5 6.07 -5.06 3.66
N ASP A 6 7.33 -4.64 3.73
CA ASP A 6 8.40 -5.41 4.38
C ASP A 6 8.27 -5.38 5.92
N TRP A 7 7.92 -4.21 6.47
CA TRP A 7 8.05 -3.95 7.91
C TRP A 7 6.76 -3.48 8.57
N GLY A 8 5.83 -2.83 7.86
CA GLY A 8 4.70 -2.12 8.46
C GLY A 8 3.80 -2.96 9.38
N SER A 9 3.56 -4.23 9.04
CA SER A 9 2.75 -5.15 9.88
C SER A 9 3.52 -5.75 11.07
N ARG A 10 4.85 -5.68 11.05
CA ARG A 10 5.74 -6.30 12.05
C ARG A 10 6.49 -5.27 12.90
N ALA A 11 6.47 -4.00 12.52
CA ALA A 11 7.22 -2.94 13.18
C ALA A 11 6.85 -2.82 14.66
N ASP A 12 5.56 -2.83 14.99
CA ASP A 12 5.08 -2.78 16.37
C ASP A 12 5.50 -4.01 17.19
N TRP A 13 5.39 -5.20 16.59
CA TRP A 13 5.85 -6.44 17.22
C TRP A 13 7.37 -6.45 17.43
N LEU A 14 8.15 -5.99 16.45
CA LEU A 14 9.60 -5.86 16.54
C LEU A 14 10.00 -4.85 17.61
N ALA A 15 9.27 -3.73 17.73
CA ALA A 15 9.51 -2.71 18.74
C ALA A 15 9.25 -3.26 20.16
N GLY A 16 8.14 -3.99 20.34
CA GLY A 16 7.85 -4.68 21.61
C GLY A 16 8.91 -5.73 21.96
N ALA A 17 9.26 -6.59 21.00
CA ALA A 17 10.26 -7.63 21.14
C ALA A 17 11.67 -7.08 21.45
N ALA A 18 12.01 -5.90 20.92
CA ALA A 18 13.26 -5.20 21.17
C ALA A 18 13.29 -4.57 22.58
N ALA A 19 12.19 -3.92 22.98
CA ALA A 19 12.05 -3.34 24.32
C ALA A 19 12.15 -4.40 25.43
N GLU A 20 11.49 -5.54 25.27
CA GLU A 20 11.54 -6.66 26.23
C GLU A 20 12.95 -7.26 26.39
N ARG A 21 13.73 -7.25 25.31
CA ARG A 21 15.09 -7.82 25.27
C ARG A 21 16.20 -6.81 25.52
N GLY A 22 15.87 -5.53 25.68
CA GLY A 22 16.86 -4.44 25.73
C GLY A 22 17.71 -4.34 24.45
N ALA A 23 17.17 -4.80 23.32
CA ALA A 23 17.85 -4.82 22.03
C ALA A 23 17.47 -3.59 21.19
N ALA A 24 18.35 -3.20 20.27
CA ALA A 24 18.03 -2.16 19.30
C ALA A 24 17.17 -2.72 18.15
N LEU A 25 16.27 -1.89 17.62
CA LEU A 25 15.54 -2.20 16.39
C LEU A 25 16.51 -2.27 15.18
N PRO A 26 16.26 -3.13 14.19
CA PRO A 26 17.00 -3.13 12.94
C PRO A 26 16.90 -1.75 12.25
N ALA A 27 18.01 -1.25 11.70
CA ALA A 27 18.05 0.07 11.06
C ALA A 27 17.01 0.24 9.94
N ALA A 28 16.73 -0.83 9.18
CA ALA A 28 15.70 -0.82 8.13
C ALA A 28 14.27 -0.60 8.65
N VAL A 29 13.97 -0.96 9.91
CA VAL A 29 12.68 -0.69 10.56
C VAL A 29 12.59 0.76 11.03
N LEU A 30 13.72 1.39 11.36
CA LEU A 30 13.73 2.79 11.79
C LEU A 30 13.69 3.77 10.61
N ASP A 31 14.03 3.32 9.41
CA ASP A 31 14.00 4.11 8.17
C ASP A 31 12.59 4.16 7.56
N GLU A 32 11.59 4.50 8.39
CA GLU A 32 10.23 4.75 7.90
C GLU A 32 10.23 6.05 7.06
N PRO A 33 9.80 5.99 5.79
CA PRO A 33 9.80 7.17 4.93
C PRO A 33 8.72 8.16 5.38
N ASP A 34 9.12 9.42 5.57
CA ASP A 34 8.18 10.52 5.83
C ASP A 34 7.32 10.78 4.58
N LEU A 35 6.00 10.82 4.77
CA LEU A 35 5.04 11.00 3.69
C LEU A 35 4.70 12.47 3.56
N ALA A 36 4.77 13.00 2.34
CA ALA A 36 4.30 14.36 2.09
C ALA A 36 2.83 14.51 2.54
N PRO A 37 2.44 15.66 3.12
CA PRO A 37 1.09 15.87 3.62
C PRO A 37 0.02 15.52 2.59
N GLY A 38 -0.99 14.76 3.02
CA GLY A 38 -2.07 14.29 2.15
C GLY A 38 -1.81 12.97 1.42
N LEU A 39 -0.56 12.48 1.34
CA LEU A 39 -0.27 11.18 0.69
C LEU A 39 -0.76 9.96 1.48
N GLY A 40 -0.89 10.09 2.81
CA GLY A 40 -1.42 9.02 3.66
C GLY A 40 -2.80 8.54 3.21
N TRP A 41 -3.65 9.48 2.78
CA TRP A 41 -5.00 9.17 2.31
C TRP A 41 -5.01 8.24 1.09
N TYR A 42 -4.08 8.41 0.14
CA TYR A 42 -3.98 7.52 -1.02
C TYR A 42 -3.54 6.11 -0.64
N LEU A 43 -2.71 5.96 0.40
CA LEU A 43 -2.32 4.65 0.91
C LEU A 43 -3.48 3.93 1.60
N ASP A 44 -4.33 4.67 2.30
CA ASP A 44 -5.53 4.12 2.95
C ASP A 44 -6.55 3.70 1.89
N ALA A 45 -6.82 4.56 0.90
CA ALA A 45 -7.67 4.23 -0.24
C ALA A 45 -7.14 3.00 -1.01
N PHE A 46 -5.83 2.92 -1.22
CA PHE A 46 -5.19 1.74 -1.82
C PHE A 46 -5.43 0.45 -1.01
N ALA A 47 -5.32 0.53 0.32
CA ALA A 47 -5.56 -0.63 1.19
C ALA A 47 -7.02 -1.09 1.12
N GLU A 48 -7.97 -0.16 1.14
CA GLU A 48 -9.41 -0.44 1.05
C GLU A 48 -9.77 -1.08 -0.31
N LEU A 49 -9.30 -0.50 -1.40
CA LEU A 49 -9.49 -0.97 -2.76
C LEU A 49 -8.82 -2.32 -3.04
N GLY A 50 -7.87 -2.73 -2.19
CA GLY A 50 -7.14 -3.95 -2.40
C GLY A 50 -8.00 -5.20 -2.36
N SER A 51 -9.15 -5.14 -1.66
CA SER A 51 -10.16 -6.20 -1.64
C SER A 51 -10.88 -6.40 -2.97
N CYS A 52 -10.83 -5.43 -3.89
CA CYS A 52 -11.47 -5.48 -5.20
C CYS A 52 -10.62 -6.16 -6.28
N ARG A 53 -9.37 -6.56 -5.98
CA ARG A 53 -8.50 -7.21 -6.97
C ARG A 53 -9.09 -8.54 -7.44
N PRO A 54 -9.13 -8.80 -8.75
CA PRO A 54 -9.55 -10.09 -9.25
C PRO A 54 -8.47 -11.14 -8.91
N MET A 55 -8.92 -12.27 -8.38
CA MET A 55 -8.10 -13.46 -8.24
C MET A 55 -8.35 -14.39 -9.43
N ALA A 56 -7.30 -14.70 -10.18
CA ALA A 56 -7.35 -15.65 -11.30
C ALA A 56 -6.41 -16.83 -11.04
N MET A 57 -6.59 -17.91 -11.80
CA MET A 57 -5.75 -19.11 -11.73
C MET A 57 -4.26 -18.79 -11.98
N SER A 58 -3.98 -17.74 -12.75
CA SER A 58 -2.62 -17.28 -13.08
C SER A 58 -2.03 -16.30 -12.07
N GLY A 59 -2.77 -15.86 -11.04
CA GLY A 59 -2.31 -14.91 -10.03
C GLY A 59 -3.33 -13.81 -9.69
N ILE A 60 -2.85 -12.80 -8.97
CA ILE A 60 -3.62 -11.63 -8.56
C ILE A 60 -3.50 -10.55 -9.64
N GLY A 61 -4.64 -10.07 -10.15
CA GLY A 61 -4.68 -8.98 -11.13
C GLY A 61 -4.69 -7.60 -10.48
N PRO A 62 -4.53 -6.53 -11.28
CA PRO A 62 -4.58 -5.15 -10.79
C PRO A 62 -5.98 -4.78 -10.29
N ILE A 63 -6.05 -3.72 -9.46
CA ILE A 63 -7.32 -3.12 -9.04
C ILE A 63 -8.08 -2.66 -10.30
N PRO A 64 -9.34 -3.10 -10.50
CA PRO A 64 -10.11 -2.72 -11.67
C PRO A 64 -10.39 -1.21 -11.69
N TRP A 65 -10.30 -0.58 -12.88
CA TRP A 65 -10.64 0.84 -13.05
C TRP A 65 -12.05 1.18 -12.55
N THR A 66 -13.01 0.26 -12.73
CA THR A 66 -14.39 0.43 -12.25
C THR A 66 -14.49 0.52 -10.72
N ALA A 67 -13.59 -0.14 -9.98
CA ALA A 67 -13.50 0.00 -8.53
C ALA A 67 -12.96 1.40 -8.17
N LEU A 68 -11.96 1.90 -8.92
CA LEU A 68 -11.43 3.25 -8.76
C LEU A 68 -12.49 4.32 -9.02
N ASP A 69 -13.24 4.21 -10.12
CA ASP A 69 -14.34 5.13 -10.47
C ASP A 69 -15.46 5.10 -9.42
N THR A 70 -15.84 3.92 -8.92
CA THR A 70 -16.87 3.80 -7.87
C THR A 70 -16.40 4.44 -6.56
N TYR A 71 -15.14 4.20 -6.17
CA TYR A 71 -14.55 4.81 -4.98
C TYR A 71 -14.47 6.33 -5.12
N ALA A 72 -13.95 6.81 -6.25
CA ALA A 72 -13.84 8.24 -6.54
C ALA A 72 -15.20 8.95 -6.43
N ARG A 73 -16.25 8.39 -7.03
CA ARG A 73 -17.63 8.93 -6.94
C ARG A 73 -18.12 8.99 -5.50
N ARG A 74 -17.89 7.94 -4.70
CA ARG A 74 -18.29 7.90 -3.28
C ARG A 74 -17.60 8.99 -2.45
N HIS A 75 -16.38 9.33 -2.80
CA HIS A 75 -15.56 10.32 -2.09
C HIS A 75 -15.58 11.71 -2.74
N GLY A 76 -16.43 11.94 -3.75
CA GLY A 76 -16.57 13.24 -4.42
C GLY A 76 -15.35 13.64 -5.26
N ILE A 77 -14.54 12.68 -5.69
CA ILE A 77 -13.34 12.90 -6.49
C ILE A 77 -13.74 12.91 -7.97
N ALA A 78 -13.47 14.01 -8.68
CA ALA A 78 -13.86 14.19 -10.07
C ALA A 78 -12.85 15.06 -10.84
N GLY A 79 -12.96 15.06 -12.17
CA GLY A 79 -12.09 15.85 -13.05
C GLY A 79 -10.62 15.50 -12.89
N GLU A 80 -9.74 16.50 -12.88
CA GLU A 80 -8.29 16.28 -12.74
C GLU A 80 -7.89 15.58 -11.43
N ALA A 81 -8.67 15.75 -10.36
CA ALA A 81 -8.45 15.05 -9.10
C ALA A 81 -8.69 13.54 -9.25
N PHE A 82 -9.63 13.13 -10.10
CA PHE A 82 -9.86 11.72 -10.42
C PHE A 82 -8.70 11.14 -11.23
N GLU A 83 -8.21 11.86 -12.23
CA GLU A 83 -7.04 11.42 -13.01
C GLU A 83 -5.80 11.25 -12.11
N THR A 84 -5.60 12.20 -11.19
CA THR A 84 -4.52 12.12 -10.19
C THR A 84 -4.70 10.92 -9.27
N PHE A 85 -5.92 10.67 -8.80
CA PHE A 85 -6.25 9.52 -7.97
C PHE A 85 -5.96 8.19 -8.68
N VAL A 86 -6.44 8.03 -9.91
CA VAL A 86 -6.20 6.82 -10.71
C VAL A 86 -4.70 6.60 -10.91
N LEU A 87 -3.95 7.66 -11.26
CA LEU A 87 -2.52 7.57 -11.48
C LEU A 87 -1.75 7.12 -10.22
N LEU A 88 -2.06 7.71 -9.07
CA LEU A 88 -1.40 7.38 -7.81
C LEU A 88 -1.75 5.96 -7.33
N ILE A 89 -3.02 5.58 -7.38
CA ILE A 89 -3.44 4.23 -6.97
C ILE A 89 -2.86 3.16 -7.91
N ALA A 90 -2.85 3.39 -9.21
CA ALA A 90 -2.26 2.47 -10.18
C ALA A 90 -0.74 2.29 -9.96
N ALA A 91 -0.02 3.36 -9.63
CA ALA A 91 1.41 3.28 -9.30
C ALA A 91 1.67 2.48 -8.01
N LEU A 92 0.84 2.67 -6.98
CA LEU A 92 0.87 1.90 -5.75
C LEU A 92 0.58 0.41 -6.00
N ASP A 93 -0.39 0.12 -6.86
CA ASP A 93 -0.80 -1.23 -7.25
C ASP A 93 0.26 -1.97 -8.04
N ALA A 94 0.88 -1.32 -9.02
CA ALA A 94 1.99 -1.88 -9.77
C ALA A 94 3.18 -2.24 -8.86
N ALA A 95 3.53 -1.35 -7.92
CA ALA A 95 4.60 -1.60 -6.96
C ALA A 95 4.29 -2.77 -6.02
N TRP A 96 3.02 -2.92 -5.60
CA TRP A 96 2.59 -4.03 -4.77
C TRP A 96 2.61 -5.37 -5.52
N LEU A 97 2.10 -5.40 -6.76
CA LEU A 97 2.10 -6.60 -7.60
C LEU A 97 3.53 -7.09 -7.87
N ALA A 98 4.45 -6.17 -8.19
CA ALA A 98 5.86 -6.50 -8.38
C ALA A 98 6.48 -7.13 -7.11
N HIS A 99 6.20 -6.56 -5.94
CA HIS A 99 6.71 -7.10 -4.67
C HIS A 99 6.17 -8.51 -4.37
N ILE A 100 4.89 -8.77 -4.64
CA ILE A 100 4.30 -10.11 -4.46
C ILE A 100 4.91 -11.12 -5.45
N GLU A 101 5.20 -10.71 -6.68
CA GLU A 101 5.86 -11.56 -7.69
C GLU A 101 7.28 -11.92 -7.26
N GLU A 102 8.06 -10.94 -6.79
CA GLU A 102 9.42 -11.13 -6.25
C GLU A 102 9.41 -12.13 -5.08
N GLY A 103 8.42 -12.06 -4.19
CA GLY A 103 8.28 -12.97 -3.04
C GLY A 103 7.89 -14.42 -3.40
N ARG A 104 7.52 -14.71 -4.66
CA ARG A 104 7.23 -16.08 -5.15
C ARG A 104 8.42 -16.75 -5.84
N SER A 105 9.48 -16.02 -6.15
CA SER A 105 10.68 -16.53 -6.83
C SER A 105 11.69 -17.11 -5.84
#